data_AF-A0A3B1DCT4-F1
#
_entry.id   AF-A0A3B1DCT4-F1
#
_cell.length_a   1.000
_cell.length_b   1.000
_cell.length_c   1.000
_cell.angle_alpha   90.00
_cell.angle_beta   90.00
_cell.angle_gamma   90.00
#
_symmetry.space_group_name_H-M   'P 1'
#
loop_
_entity.id
_entity.type
_entity.pdbx_description
1 polymer ?
#
loop_
_entity_poly.entity_id
_entity_poly.type
_entity_poly.pdbx_seq_one_letter_code
_entity_poly.pdbx_strand_id
1 'polypeptide(L)'
;MSKPIGIVLFFFKKYKIFLLSVLFLCFPIRDCFSQNKISVSLAIIPTQSTLAPEEVVTARLEENISHSKGMRLVERTQIKKILEELQIGASGMMDSKNVPRLGQLLSADILLFMGKVPDIVPVTYRIQIIESESGIILNTTLDSEEVLLKDIDSVMSVVTAAIDKHYVPMNARHFVGILGFKSEEPGSSLDGTAEALRMFLEVDLAATPHVVMLDREHLNHLQTEKVLTGLELKLKNSAILLDAGIKYASGQKDGIITLFLKSMTGGVEKFISMNVPLDNMALTRKILMENIFTKLNIDAATNKAIDPDKEAKLFLAKVPFFLSSGDYQIAVRYAEVAYTLSPNQETRYWAARAWYALGWTLAKTVQAQDFGITLTRPTRATQDIFGTVQRNAIGKVENTRRVTQSENGHEFWGTPQKKQDGKSNRTTKIYTTNQKNSMSKKQALSAFIRAYTLIYELSRFHIQEYKIGGKQNLEIPDPTKFPKSPAIESYTTAKIPLSSNDADSNEIKKMHIQLTDMRNDIISFQQEFYTHHYASIDKGDSFYWDTWRKKKEIISHDYKHSPTQRISLIRQAVNA
;
A
#
# COMPACT_ATOMS: atom_id res chain seq x y z
N MET A 1 -14.38 87.98 29.23
CA MET A 1 -13.82 87.34 30.44
C MET A 1 -13.36 85.94 30.07
N SER A 2 -12.05 85.74 30.03
CA SER A 2 -11.33 84.55 29.55
C SER A 2 -10.79 83.72 30.72
N LYS A 3 -11.08 82.41 30.77
CA LYS A 3 -10.43 81.35 31.59
C LYS A 3 -10.74 79.97 30.96
N PRO A 4 -9.99 78.89 31.22
CA PRO A 4 -8.66 78.62 30.66
C PRO A 4 -8.56 77.19 30.07
N ILE A 5 -8.20 77.05 28.78
CA ILE A 5 -8.00 75.75 28.10
C ILE A 5 -6.54 75.22 28.26
N GLY A 6 -5.70 75.91 29.03
CA GLY A 6 -4.24 75.72 29.01
C GLY A 6 -3.63 74.53 29.77
N ILE A 7 -4.38 73.74 30.55
CA ILE A 7 -3.78 72.73 31.46
C ILE A 7 -3.86 71.29 30.94
N VAL A 8 -4.77 70.98 30.01
CA VAL A 8 -4.95 69.59 29.53
C VAL A 8 -3.85 69.17 28.54
N LEU A 9 -3.27 70.11 27.79
CA LEU A 9 -2.26 69.78 26.75
C LEU A 9 -0.86 69.45 27.30
N PHE A 10 -0.56 69.76 28.57
CA PHE A 10 0.75 69.46 29.14
C PHE A 10 0.85 68.02 29.68
N PHE A 11 -0.26 67.39 30.06
CA PHE A 11 -0.27 66.00 30.55
C PHE A 11 -0.09 64.98 29.42
N PHE A 12 -0.62 65.24 28.22
CA PHE A 12 -0.48 64.32 27.09
C PHE A 12 0.95 64.21 26.54
N LYS A 13 1.78 65.24 26.71
CA LYS A 13 3.17 65.22 26.21
C LYS A 13 4.10 64.36 27.07
N LYS A 14 3.87 64.30 28.40
CA LYS A 14 4.63 63.41 29.30
C LYS A 14 4.17 61.95 29.23
N TYR A 15 2.88 61.69 29.04
CA TYR A 15 2.37 60.33 28.88
C TYR A 15 2.78 59.67 27.56
N LYS A 16 2.97 60.42 26.47
CA LYS A 16 3.47 59.85 25.21
C LYS A 16 4.86 59.23 25.34
N ILE A 17 5.75 59.80 26.15
CA ILE A 17 7.10 59.25 26.36
C ILE A 17 7.04 58.00 27.23
N PHE A 18 6.16 57.98 28.25
CA PHE A 18 5.97 56.81 29.13
C PHE A 18 5.27 55.64 28.41
N LEU A 19 4.29 55.93 27.55
CA LEU A 19 3.62 54.91 26.74
C LEU A 19 4.58 54.32 25.69
N LEU A 20 5.47 55.12 25.10
CA LEU A 20 6.48 54.65 24.15
C LEU A 20 7.54 53.75 24.83
N SER A 21 7.94 54.05 26.06
CA SER A 21 8.88 53.22 26.82
C SER A 21 8.26 51.91 27.30
N VAL A 22 6.98 51.90 27.66
CA VAL A 22 6.25 50.66 27.99
C VAL A 22 6.00 49.83 26.72
N LEU A 23 5.76 50.46 25.57
CA LEU A 23 5.64 49.74 24.29
C LEU A 23 6.98 49.09 23.89
N PHE A 24 8.12 49.73 24.18
CA PHE A 24 9.45 49.16 23.93
C PHE A 24 9.85 48.05 24.93
N LEU A 25 9.35 48.10 26.17
CA LEU A 25 9.50 47.00 27.15
C LEU A 25 8.54 45.83 26.87
N CYS A 26 7.44 46.08 26.16
CA CYS A 26 6.49 45.07 25.71
C CYS A 26 6.73 44.58 24.27
N PHE A 27 7.76 45.10 23.56
CA PHE A 27 8.25 44.42 22.37
C PHE A 27 8.86 43.11 22.86
N PRO A 28 8.20 41.98 22.63
CA PRO A 28 8.66 40.74 23.21
C PRO A 28 10.05 40.48 22.65
N ILE A 29 10.96 40.14 23.54
CA ILE A 29 12.19 39.41 23.25
C ILE A 29 11.77 38.04 22.67
N ARG A 30 11.12 38.04 21.50
CA ARG A 30 10.71 36.85 20.76
C ARG A 30 11.82 36.36 19.85
N ASP A 31 12.83 37.20 19.58
CA ASP A 31 13.90 36.88 18.63
C ASP A 31 15.26 36.56 19.27
N CYS A 32 15.44 36.70 20.61
CA CYS A 32 16.70 36.29 21.26
C CYS A 32 16.79 34.80 21.60
N PHE A 33 15.72 34.02 21.39
CA PHE A 33 15.87 32.58 21.23
C PHE A 33 16.26 32.26 19.78
N SER A 34 17.37 32.82 19.33
CA SER A 34 18.27 32.11 18.43
C SER A 34 18.82 30.93 19.23
N GLN A 35 17.93 29.95 19.50
CA GLN A 35 18.33 28.64 19.97
C GLN A 35 19.48 28.25 19.06
N ASN A 36 20.63 27.92 19.64
CA ASN A 36 21.65 27.16 18.93
C ASN A 36 20.92 25.95 18.39
N LYS A 37 20.45 26.04 17.14
CA LYS A 37 19.59 25.05 16.52
C LYS A 37 20.47 23.83 16.43
N ILE A 38 20.24 22.89 17.33
CA ILE A 38 21.03 21.67 17.44
C ILE A 38 20.99 21.04 16.05
N SER A 39 22.15 21.04 15.39
CA SER A 39 22.27 20.50 14.04
C SER A 39 22.07 19.01 14.14
N VAL A 40 21.09 18.46 13.41
CA VAL A 40 20.85 17.02 13.38
C VAL A 40 21.94 16.38 12.54
N SER A 41 22.66 15.44 13.12
CA SER A 41 23.66 14.62 12.45
C SER A 41 22.96 13.53 11.64
N LEU A 42 23.09 13.55 10.31
CA LEU A 42 22.42 12.61 9.40
C LEU A 42 23.45 11.80 8.62
N ALA A 43 23.31 10.48 8.62
CA ALA A 43 24.13 9.58 7.80
C ALA A 43 23.30 8.93 6.69
N ILE A 44 23.81 8.95 5.46
CA ILE A 44 23.19 8.29 4.31
C ILE A 44 23.86 6.93 4.10
N ILE A 45 23.08 5.87 4.21
CA ILE A 45 23.53 4.49 4.10
C ILE A 45 22.91 3.88 2.84
N PRO A 46 23.64 3.89 1.70
CA PRO A 46 23.21 3.12 0.55
C PRO A 46 23.24 1.63 0.88
N THR A 47 22.23 0.89 0.44
CA THR A 47 22.26 -0.57 0.52
C THR A 47 23.48 -1.09 -0.24
N GLN A 48 24.16 -2.09 0.32
CA GLN A 48 25.25 -2.75 -0.37
C GLN A 48 24.68 -3.77 -1.36
N SER A 49 25.42 -4.10 -2.43
CA SER A 49 25.11 -5.04 -3.53
C SER A 49 24.58 -4.42 -4.83
N THR A 50 24.05 -5.25 -5.73
CA THR A 50 23.35 -4.86 -6.96
C THR A 50 22.11 -4.01 -6.70
N LEU A 51 21.66 -3.94 -5.44
CA LEU A 51 20.57 -3.07 -4.99
C LEU A 51 21.04 -1.67 -4.61
N ALA A 52 22.34 -1.37 -4.64
CA ALA A 52 22.84 -0.04 -4.34
C ALA A 52 22.26 1.01 -5.30
N PRO A 53 21.92 2.21 -4.80
CA PRO A 53 21.62 3.34 -5.66
C PRO A 53 22.80 3.74 -6.53
N GLU A 54 22.47 4.31 -7.69
CA GLU A 54 23.48 4.94 -8.53
C GLU A 54 24.19 6.06 -7.75
N GLU A 55 25.49 6.20 -7.98
CA GLU A 55 26.31 7.17 -7.26
C GLU A 55 25.82 8.61 -7.47
N VAL A 56 25.30 8.91 -8.67
CA VAL A 56 24.73 10.22 -9.01
C VAL A 56 23.53 10.57 -8.12
N VAL A 57 22.65 9.61 -7.84
CA VAL A 57 21.47 9.81 -6.98
C VAL A 57 21.91 10.09 -5.55
N THR A 58 22.87 9.32 -5.04
CA THR A 58 23.39 9.48 -3.68
C THR A 58 24.11 10.82 -3.52
N ALA A 59 25.00 11.17 -4.46
CA ALA A 59 25.75 12.42 -4.44
C ALA A 59 24.83 13.66 -4.48
N ARG A 60 23.76 13.61 -5.29
CA ARG A 60 22.78 14.70 -5.31
C ARG A 60 22.04 14.85 -3.98
N LEU A 61 21.68 13.74 -3.33
CA LEU A 61 21.05 13.80 -2.01
C LEU A 61 22.02 14.35 -0.95
N GLU A 62 23.28 13.89 -0.95
CA GLU A 62 24.35 14.41 -0.08
C GLU A 62 24.53 15.92 -0.26
N GLU A 63 24.59 16.40 -1.51
CA GLU A 63 24.69 17.82 -1.84
C GLU A 63 23.50 18.62 -1.27
N ASN A 64 22.26 18.17 -1.49
CA ASN A 64 21.07 18.87 -1.01
C ASN A 64 20.98 18.91 0.52
N ILE A 65 21.35 17.82 1.18
CA ILE A 65 21.40 17.75 2.65
C ILE A 65 22.50 18.67 3.20
N SER A 66 23.67 18.71 2.55
CA SER A 66 24.79 19.57 2.98
C SER A 66 24.47 21.07 2.90
N HIS A 67 23.64 21.48 1.94
CA HIS A 67 23.19 22.88 1.78
C HIS A 67 22.04 23.24 2.74
N SER A 68 21.40 22.26 3.35
CA SER A 68 20.21 22.47 4.17
C SER A 68 20.58 22.89 5.60
N LYS A 69 20.02 24.03 6.04
CA LYS A 69 20.32 24.59 7.37
C LYS A 69 19.83 23.69 8.50
N GLY A 70 20.70 23.44 9.48
CA GLY A 70 20.35 22.65 10.67
C GLY A 70 20.56 21.15 10.51
N MET A 71 21.18 20.71 9.41
CA MET A 71 21.65 19.34 9.21
C MET A 71 23.17 19.31 9.13
N ARG A 72 23.78 18.24 9.64
CA ARG A 72 25.20 17.92 9.49
C ARG A 72 25.31 16.54 8.87
N LEU A 73 25.84 16.47 7.65
CA LEU A 73 26.04 15.19 6.97
C LEU A 73 27.27 14.46 7.55
N VAL A 74 27.12 13.17 7.85
CA VAL A 74 28.23 12.30 8.24
C VAL A 74 29.05 11.89 7.01
N GLU A 75 30.37 11.93 7.12
CA GLU A 75 31.27 11.65 6.00
C GLU A 75 31.17 10.20 5.50
N ARG A 76 31.08 10.04 4.17
CA ARG A 76 30.96 8.74 3.50
C ARG A 76 32.12 7.78 3.80
N THR A 77 33.33 8.30 4.01
CA THR A 77 34.52 7.50 4.37
C THR A 77 34.36 6.86 5.75
N GLN A 78 33.80 7.57 6.73
CA GLN A 78 33.53 7.07 8.07
C GLN A 78 32.47 5.97 8.03
N ILE A 79 31.40 6.18 7.25
CA ILE A 79 30.33 5.19 7.04
C ILE A 79 30.90 3.89 6.48
N LYS A 80 31.70 3.95 5.40
CA LYS A 80 32.29 2.76 4.78
C LYS A 80 33.14 1.95 5.77
N LYS A 81 34.04 2.63 6.49
CA LYS A 81 34.91 1.99 7.48
C LYS A 81 34.11 1.24 8.55
N ILE A 82 33.09 1.87 9.11
CA ILE A 82 32.26 1.26 10.16
C ILE A 82 31.44 0.09 9.62
N LEU A 83 30.89 0.20 8.39
CA LEU A 83 30.14 -0.89 7.77
C LEU A 83 31.03 -2.11 7.46
N GLU A 84 32.27 -1.88 7.03
CA GLU A 84 33.28 -2.93 6.83
C GLU A 84 33.65 -3.62 8.15
N GLU A 85 33.88 -2.85 9.21
CA GLU A 85 34.20 -3.36 10.55
C GLU A 85 33.07 -4.19 11.17
N LEU A 86 31.82 -3.78 10.99
CA LEU A 86 30.67 -4.49 11.54
C LEU A 86 30.28 -5.75 10.75
N GLN A 87 30.90 -5.98 9.59
CA GLN A 87 30.50 -7.02 8.64
C GLN A 87 28.99 -7.00 8.34
N ILE A 88 28.35 -5.83 8.43
CA ILE A 88 26.93 -5.70 8.08
C ILE A 88 26.87 -5.61 6.56
N GLY A 89 27.06 -6.78 5.95
CA GLY A 89 27.14 -6.99 4.53
C GLY A 89 25.84 -7.54 3.97
N ALA A 90 25.37 -6.88 2.91
CA ALA A 90 24.55 -7.45 1.83
C ALA A 90 23.03 -7.69 2.02
N SER A 91 22.43 -7.72 3.22
CA SER A 91 20.96 -7.72 3.29
C SER A 91 20.45 -6.28 3.23
N GLY A 92 19.91 -5.86 2.08
CA GLY A 92 19.48 -4.49 1.78
C GLY A 92 18.46 -3.82 2.73
N MET A 93 18.18 -4.39 3.90
CA MET A 93 17.52 -3.74 5.03
C MET A 93 18.17 -4.24 6.33
N MET A 94 18.62 -3.32 7.20
CA MET A 94 19.18 -3.70 8.50
C MET A 94 18.06 -4.12 9.46
N ASP A 95 18.32 -5.17 10.25
CA ASP A 95 17.51 -5.50 11.42
C ASP A 95 17.47 -4.28 12.36
N SER A 96 16.26 -3.91 12.82
CA SER A 96 16.04 -2.77 13.71
C SER A 96 16.93 -2.83 14.97
N LYS A 97 17.32 -4.04 15.38
CA LYS A 97 18.24 -4.29 16.51
C LYS A 97 19.64 -3.72 16.33
N ASN A 98 20.14 -3.63 15.09
CA ASN A 98 21.50 -3.14 14.81
C ASN A 98 21.56 -1.62 14.57
N VAL A 99 20.41 -1.00 14.31
CA VAL A 99 20.31 0.43 13.98
C VAL A 99 20.86 1.32 15.11
N PRO A 100 20.52 1.10 16.40
CA PRO A 100 21.06 1.95 17.47
C PRO A 100 22.57 1.86 17.63
N ARG A 101 23.12 0.66 17.51
CA ARG A 101 24.57 0.45 17.56
C ARG A 101 25.27 1.16 16.41
N LEU A 102 24.72 1.09 15.20
CA LEU A 102 25.29 1.78 14.05
C LEU A 102 25.24 3.31 14.21
N GLY A 103 24.12 3.85 14.67
CA GLY A 103 23.98 5.28 14.90
C GLY A 103 24.95 5.83 15.93
N GLN A 104 25.19 5.09 17.02
CA GLN A 104 26.21 5.41 18.02
C GLN A 104 27.62 5.44 17.43
N LEU A 105 27.97 4.45 16.61
CA LEU A 105 29.29 4.39 15.96
C LEU A 105 29.50 5.53 14.96
N LEU A 106 28.45 5.92 14.24
CA LEU A 106 28.48 7.03 13.28
C LEU A 106 28.32 8.40 13.94
N SER A 107 27.99 8.46 15.23
CA SER A 107 27.57 9.71 15.90
C SER A 107 26.48 10.45 15.09
N ALA A 108 25.55 9.68 14.53
CA ALA A 108 24.44 10.15 13.72
C ALA A 108 23.16 10.09 14.56
N ASP A 109 22.35 11.15 14.52
CA ASP A 109 21.05 11.21 15.18
C ASP A 109 19.99 10.51 14.31
N ILE A 110 20.12 10.64 12.98
CA ILE A 110 19.23 10.04 11.99
C ILE A 110 20.03 9.26 10.95
N LEU A 111 19.50 8.09 10.59
CA LEU A 111 20.03 7.22 9.55
C LEU A 111 19.06 7.17 8.37
N LEU A 112 19.54 7.50 7.18
CA LEU A 112 18.78 7.43 5.94
C LEU A 112 19.27 6.22 5.13
N PHE A 113 18.47 5.16 5.07
CA PHE A 113 18.74 3.99 4.25
C PHE A 113 18.13 4.15 2.87
N MET A 114 18.90 3.86 1.83
CA MET A 114 18.44 3.93 0.43
C MET A 114 18.83 2.68 -0.34
N GLY A 115 17.87 2.03 -1.00
CA GLY A 115 18.14 0.86 -1.83
C GLY A 115 17.16 0.68 -2.99
N LYS A 116 17.64 0.10 -4.09
CA LYS A 116 16.80 -0.30 -5.23
C LYS A 116 15.82 -1.37 -4.79
N VAL A 117 14.58 -1.23 -5.24
CA VAL A 117 13.60 -2.31 -5.12
C VAL A 117 13.85 -3.28 -6.28
N PRO A 118 14.13 -4.57 -6.02
CA PRO A 118 14.49 -5.53 -7.05
C PRO A 118 13.35 -5.77 -8.04
N ASP A 119 13.72 -6.04 -9.29
CA ASP A 119 12.80 -6.44 -10.38
C ASP A 119 11.71 -5.42 -10.75
N ILE A 120 11.94 -4.13 -10.43
CA ILE A 120 10.99 -3.06 -10.77
C ILE A 120 11.55 -2.13 -11.85
N VAL A 121 10.71 -1.89 -12.87
CA VAL A 121 10.96 -0.96 -13.97
C VAL A 121 9.83 0.07 -14.00
N PRO A 122 10.12 1.39 -13.98
CA PRO A 122 11.46 1.97 -13.89
C PRO A 122 12.14 1.70 -12.54
N VAL A 123 13.47 1.82 -12.51
CA VAL A 123 14.27 1.64 -11.29
C VAL A 123 13.70 2.53 -10.20
N THR A 124 13.44 1.95 -9.04
CA THR A 124 12.79 2.64 -7.92
C THR A 124 13.56 2.41 -6.65
N TYR A 125 13.65 3.45 -5.83
CA TYR A 125 14.37 3.47 -4.59
C TYR A 125 13.40 3.44 -3.41
N ARG A 126 13.68 2.56 -2.46
CA ARG A 126 13.12 2.63 -1.12
C ARG A 126 14.03 3.48 -0.26
N ILE A 127 13.46 4.52 0.34
CA ILE A 127 14.14 5.42 1.27
C ILE A 127 13.47 5.29 2.63
N GLN A 128 14.24 4.95 3.64
CA GLN A 128 13.79 4.83 5.02
C GLN A 128 14.62 5.74 5.92
N ILE A 129 13.93 6.50 6.76
CA ILE A 129 14.57 7.44 7.69
C ILE A 129 14.31 6.93 9.09
N ILE A 130 15.37 6.58 9.80
CA ILE A 130 15.32 5.86 11.07
C ILE A 130 16.04 6.70 12.14
N GLU A 131 15.41 6.86 13.29
CA GLU A 131 16.05 7.47 14.47
C GLU A 131 17.11 6.51 15.00
N SER A 132 18.34 7.00 15.11
CA SER A 132 19.47 6.21 15.60
C SER A 132 19.22 5.68 17.01
N GLU A 133 18.85 6.54 17.96
CA GLU A 133 18.76 6.20 19.38
C GLU A 133 17.77 5.06 19.64
N SER A 134 16.64 5.05 18.91
CA SER A 134 15.53 4.14 19.15
C SER A 134 15.39 3.03 18.11
N GLY A 135 16.00 3.18 16.94
CA GLY A 135 15.78 2.27 15.80
C GLY A 135 14.41 2.41 15.15
N ILE A 136 13.62 3.43 15.50
CA ILE A 136 12.26 3.62 15.00
C ILE A 136 12.28 4.31 13.65
N ILE A 137 11.48 3.80 12.70
CA ILE A 137 11.29 4.42 11.39
C ILE A 137 10.44 5.69 11.58
N LEU A 138 11.06 6.85 11.33
CA LEU A 138 10.40 8.15 11.39
C LEU A 138 9.59 8.43 10.12
N ASN A 139 10.11 8.02 8.95
CA ASN A 139 9.43 8.17 7.67
C ASN A 139 9.94 7.18 6.61
N THR A 140 9.14 6.93 5.59
CA THR A 140 9.48 6.06 4.45
C THR A 140 8.88 6.61 3.16
N THR A 141 9.62 6.50 2.06
CA THR A 141 9.12 6.81 0.72
C THR A 141 9.63 5.81 -0.33
N LEU A 142 8.92 5.75 -1.46
CA LEU A 142 9.26 4.98 -2.64
C LEU A 142 9.23 5.93 -3.83
N ASP A 143 10.39 6.18 -4.43
CA ASP A 143 10.52 7.15 -5.52
C ASP A 143 11.35 6.56 -6.67
N SER A 144 10.88 6.78 -7.90
CA SER A 144 11.60 6.32 -9.08
C SER A 144 12.91 7.09 -9.24
N GLU A 145 13.91 6.44 -9.83
CA GLU A 145 15.19 7.06 -10.16
C GLU A 145 15.03 8.34 -10.97
N GLU A 146 14.14 8.32 -11.96
CA GLU A 146 13.83 9.49 -12.79
C GLU A 146 13.29 10.66 -11.96
N VAL A 147 12.40 10.38 -11.00
CA VAL A 147 11.87 11.40 -10.09
C VAL A 147 12.98 11.94 -9.20
N LEU A 148 13.83 11.10 -8.60
CA LEU A 148 14.94 11.56 -7.76
C LEU A 148 15.95 12.42 -8.53
N LEU A 149 16.19 12.11 -9.81
CA LEU A 149 17.05 12.88 -10.69
C LEU A 149 16.39 14.14 -11.26
N LYS A 150 15.09 14.34 -11.10
CA LYS A 150 14.40 15.57 -11.55
C LYS A 150 14.02 16.45 -10.39
N ASP A 151 13.44 15.86 -9.35
CA ASP A 151 12.80 16.48 -8.20
C ASP A 151 13.25 15.79 -6.90
N ILE A 152 14.41 16.22 -6.41
CA ILE A 152 14.94 15.78 -5.11
C ILE A 152 14.18 16.41 -3.93
N ASP A 153 13.40 17.47 -4.18
CA ASP A 153 12.67 18.19 -3.14
C ASP A 153 11.60 17.30 -2.50
N SER A 154 11.04 16.37 -3.28
CA SER A 154 10.17 15.30 -2.79
C SER A 154 10.81 14.53 -1.62
N VAL A 155 12.05 14.05 -1.76
CA VAL A 155 12.79 13.36 -0.70
C VAL A 155 13.19 14.30 0.43
N MET A 156 13.61 15.53 0.11
CA MET A 156 13.97 16.52 1.14
C MET A 156 12.77 16.87 2.03
N SER A 157 11.55 16.85 1.50
CA SER A 157 10.33 17.03 2.29
C SER A 157 10.11 15.88 3.29
N VAL A 158 10.40 14.64 2.87
CA VAL A 158 10.33 13.44 3.72
C VAL A 158 11.40 13.49 4.82
N VAL A 159 12.61 13.93 4.48
CA VAL A 159 13.72 14.15 5.43
C VAL A 159 13.36 15.22 6.45
N THR A 160 12.83 16.35 6.00
CA THR A 160 12.40 17.44 6.89
C THR A 160 11.30 16.97 7.83
N ALA A 161 10.29 16.27 7.33
CA ALA A 161 9.22 15.72 8.17
C ALA A 161 9.74 14.70 9.19
N ALA A 162 10.75 13.89 8.85
CA ALA A 162 11.39 12.99 9.80
C ALA A 162 12.17 13.76 10.89
N ILE A 163 12.88 14.82 10.51
CA ILE A 163 13.58 15.70 11.45
C ILE A 163 12.60 16.40 12.40
N ASP A 164 11.47 16.88 11.90
CA ASP A 164 10.44 17.51 12.71
C ASP A 164 9.91 16.54 13.78
N LYS A 165 9.72 15.25 13.44
CA LYS A 165 9.37 14.20 14.41
C LYS A 165 10.49 13.95 15.41
N HIS A 166 11.74 13.94 14.96
CA HIS A 166 12.89 13.76 15.83
C HIS A 166 13.00 14.88 16.88
N TYR A 167 12.69 16.12 16.50
CA TYR A 167 12.67 17.25 17.45
C TYR A 167 11.54 17.19 18.48
N VAL A 168 10.48 16.41 18.25
CA VAL A 168 9.45 16.20 19.29
C VAL A 168 10.06 15.33 20.40
N PRO A 169 10.04 15.77 21.67
CA PRO A 169 10.54 14.95 22.78
C PRO A 169 9.82 13.61 22.88
N MET A 170 10.57 12.54 23.21
CA MET A 170 10.05 11.17 23.26
C MET A 170 8.75 10.99 24.09
N ASN A 171 8.60 11.74 25.18
CA ASN A 171 7.41 11.72 26.04
C ASN A 171 6.20 12.47 25.47
N ALA A 172 6.40 13.32 24.47
CA ALA A 172 5.36 14.04 23.74
C ALA A 172 4.99 13.37 22.41
N ARG A 173 5.72 12.30 22.01
CA ARG A 173 5.41 11.50 20.82
C ARG A 173 4.31 10.47 21.12
N HIS A 174 3.43 10.29 20.14
CA HIS A 174 2.41 9.25 20.12
C HIS A 174 2.83 8.16 19.14
N PHE A 175 3.04 6.95 19.67
CA PHE A 175 3.38 5.79 18.84
C PHE A 175 2.09 5.09 18.43
N VAL A 176 1.79 5.10 17.14
CA VAL A 176 0.50 4.61 16.63
C VAL A 176 0.73 3.47 15.65
N GLY A 177 0.13 2.32 15.94
CA GLY A 177 0.10 1.17 15.06
C GLY A 177 -1.31 0.92 14.53
N ILE A 178 -1.50 0.91 13.21
CA ILE A 178 -2.80 0.61 12.60
C ILE A 178 -2.90 -0.91 12.40
N LEU A 179 -3.83 -1.54 13.12
CA LEU A 179 -4.11 -2.97 12.99
C LEU A 179 -4.95 -3.29 11.75
N GLY A 180 -5.92 -2.41 11.46
CA GLY A 180 -6.81 -2.58 10.33
C GLY A 180 -7.83 -1.46 10.21
N PHE A 181 -8.39 -1.36 9.00
CA PHE A 181 -9.60 -0.63 8.71
C PHE A 181 -10.42 -1.54 7.80
N LYS A 182 -11.62 -1.94 8.23
CA LYS A 182 -12.42 -2.95 7.51
C LYS A 182 -13.86 -2.51 7.33
N SER A 183 -14.54 -3.06 6.33
CA SER A 183 -16.00 -2.99 6.28
C SER A 183 -16.59 -3.85 7.39
N GLU A 184 -17.56 -3.32 8.12
CA GLU A 184 -18.42 -4.08 9.04
C GLU A 184 -19.70 -4.59 8.36
N GLU A 185 -19.93 -4.25 7.09
CA GLU A 185 -21.10 -4.69 6.33
C GLU A 185 -20.97 -6.15 5.90
N PRO A 186 -22.08 -6.91 5.84
CA PRO A 186 -22.08 -8.20 5.18
C PRO A 186 -21.78 -8.01 3.68
N GLY A 187 -20.65 -8.55 3.22
CA GLY A 187 -20.24 -8.48 1.83
C GLY A 187 -18.92 -7.73 1.67
N SER A 188 -18.76 -7.05 0.54
CA SER A 188 -17.54 -6.30 0.20
C SER A 188 -17.82 -4.88 -0.29
N SER A 189 -19.05 -4.39 -0.11
CA SER A 189 -19.53 -3.11 -0.67
C SER A 189 -18.69 -1.91 -0.24
N LEU A 190 -18.22 -1.89 1.01
CA LEU A 190 -17.39 -0.82 1.56
C LEU A 190 -15.91 -1.18 1.69
N ASP A 191 -15.45 -2.32 1.16
CA ASP A 191 -14.04 -2.72 1.29
C ASP A 191 -13.08 -1.71 0.66
N GLY A 192 -13.43 -1.20 -0.53
CA GLY A 192 -12.63 -0.17 -1.21
C GLY A 192 -12.59 1.15 -0.43
N THR A 193 -13.73 1.57 0.12
CA THR A 193 -13.82 2.76 0.98
C THR A 193 -13.04 2.59 2.28
N ALA A 194 -13.14 1.43 2.93
CA ALA A 194 -12.41 1.11 4.15
C ALA A 194 -10.89 1.16 3.92
N GLU A 195 -10.42 0.58 2.81
CA GLU A 195 -9.00 0.62 2.46
C GLU A 195 -8.54 2.03 2.07
N ALA A 196 -9.36 2.81 1.37
CA ALA A 196 -9.05 4.21 1.08
C ALA A 196 -8.89 5.04 2.36
N LEU A 197 -9.83 4.89 3.30
CA LEU A 197 -9.75 5.56 4.61
C LEU A 197 -8.54 5.11 5.43
N ARG A 198 -8.18 3.82 5.34
CA ARG A 198 -6.94 3.32 5.94
C ARG A 198 -5.71 4.05 5.40
N MET A 199 -5.59 4.18 4.08
CA MET A 199 -4.44 4.85 3.47
C MET A 199 -4.39 6.33 3.81
N PHE A 200 -5.53 7.03 3.81
CA PHE A 200 -5.58 8.42 4.25
C PHE A 200 -5.12 8.57 5.70
N LEU A 201 -5.57 7.67 6.57
CA LEU A 201 -5.19 7.65 7.97
C LEU A 201 -3.69 7.39 8.15
N GLU A 202 -3.12 6.44 7.41
CA GLU A 202 -1.68 6.17 7.40
C GLU A 202 -0.89 7.40 6.96
N VAL A 203 -1.30 8.08 5.89
CA VAL A 203 -0.64 9.28 5.36
C VAL A 203 -0.74 10.46 6.32
N ASP A 204 -1.93 10.76 6.85
CA ASP A 204 -2.15 11.89 7.75
C ASP A 204 -1.42 11.74 9.08
N LEU A 205 -1.49 10.54 9.68
CA LEU A 205 -0.76 10.26 10.90
C LEU A 205 0.75 10.29 10.64
N ALA A 206 1.23 9.75 9.52
CA ALA A 206 2.64 9.83 9.16
C ALA A 206 3.12 11.27 8.88
N ALA A 207 2.25 12.18 8.43
CA ALA A 207 2.59 13.58 8.23
C ALA A 207 2.61 14.41 9.54
N THR A 208 2.03 13.88 10.62
CA THR A 208 1.91 14.60 11.89
C THR A 208 3.21 14.50 12.71
N PRO A 209 3.88 15.61 13.09
CA PRO A 209 5.18 15.56 13.79
C PRO A 209 5.14 14.84 15.14
N HIS A 210 3.99 14.88 15.82
CA HIS A 210 3.82 14.26 17.15
C HIS A 210 3.45 12.78 17.05
N VAL A 211 3.24 12.24 15.84
CA VAL A 211 2.85 10.85 15.63
C VAL A 211 3.97 10.09 14.93
N VAL A 212 4.37 8.99 15.55
CA VAL A 212 5.31 8.04 14.97
C VAL A 212 4.56 6.77 14.65
N MET A 213 4.49 6.45 13.36
CA MET A 213 3.81 5.27 12.87
C MET A 213 4.66 4.04 13.13
N LEU A 214 4.10 3.07 13.86
CA LEU A 214 4.73 1.78 14.07
C LEU A 214 4.28 0.80 12.99
N ASP A 215 5.24 0.27 12.25
CA ASP A 215 4.95 -0.80 11.31
C ASP A 215 4.59 -2.10 12.05
N ARG A 216 4.04 -3.06 11.30
CA ARG A 216 3.58 -4.33 11.88
C ARG A 216 4.73 -5.19 12.42
N GLU A 217 5.91 -5.12 11.82
CA GLU A 217 7.09 -5.87 12.25
C GLU A 217 7.60 -5.34 13.60
N HIS A 218 7.66 -4.02 13.76
CA HIS A 218 7.97 -3.32 14.99
C HIS A 218 6.94 -3.64 16.09
N LEU A 219 5.64 -3.61 15.75
CA LEU A 219 4.59 -4.01 16.69
C LEU A 219 4.76 -5.48 17.11
N ASN A 220 5.03 -6.38 16.17
CA ASN A 220 5.27 -7.78 16.49
C ASN A 220 6.51 -7.94 17.37
N HIS A 221 7.58 -7.19 17.13
CA HIS A 221 8.78 -7.20 17.95
C HIS A 221 8.47 -6.78 19.40
N LEU A 222 7.79 -5.63 19.58
CA LEU A 222 7.35 -5.14 20.89
C LEU A 222 6.39 -6.10 21.60
N GLN A 223 5.60 -6.88 20.86
CA GLN A 223 4.70 -7.88 21.42
C GLN A 223 5.41 -9.17 21.84
N THR A 224 6.36 -9.65 21.03
CA THR A 224 7.00 -10.96 21.20
C THR A 224 8.15 -10.94 22.20
N GLU A 225 8.84 -9.81 22.33
CA GLU A 225 9.97 -9.66 23.23
C GLU A 225 9.51 -9.66 24.70
N LYS A 226 10.01 -10.62 25.48
CA LYS A 226 9.64 -10.81 26.90
C LYS A 226 10.42 -9.89 27.82
N VAL A 227 11.63 -9.49 27.42
CA VAL A 227 12.55 -8.69 28.23
C VAL A 227 12.84 -7.40 27.47
N LEU A 228 11.87 -6.49 27.50
CA LEU A 228 12.07 -5.13 27.00
C LEU A 228 12.73 -4.30 28.10
N THR A 229 13.80 -3.58 27.77
CA THR A 229 14.51 -2.74 28.74
C THR A 229 14.55 -1.29 28.28
N GLY A 230 14.65 -0.36 29.22
CA GLY A 230 14.88 1.05 28.94
C GLY A 230 13.85 1.68 27.99
N LEU A 231 14.30 2.04 26.80
CA LEU A 231 13.54 2.78 25.79
C LEU A 231 12.44 1.93 25.15
N GLU A 232 12.70 0.67 24.83
CA GLU A 232 11.69 -0.19 24.18
C GLU A 232 10.47 -0.45 25.08
N LEU A 233 10.69 -0.55 26.40
CA LEU A 233 9.60 -0.65 27.36
C LEU A 233 8.78 0.65 27.40
N LYS A 234 9.44 1.82 27.33
CA LYS A 234 8.74 3.11 27.22
C LYS A 234 7.91 3.17 25.96
N LEU A 235 8.46 2.74 24.82
CA LEU A 235 7.75 2.66 23.52
C LEU A 235 6.54 1.74 23.59
N LYS A 236 6.68 0.55 24.17
CA LYS A 236 5.55 -0.37 24.36
C LYS A 236 4.46 0.25 25.24
N ASN A 237 4.84 1.00 26.27
CA ASN A 237 3.89 1.63 27.18
C ASN A 237 3.16 2.84 26.56
N SER A 238 3.77 3.53 25.60
CA SER A 238 3.15 4.62 24.82
C SER A 238 2.50 4.14 23.50
N ALA A 239 2.76 2.90 23.12
CA ALA A 239 2.08 2.01 22.18
C ALA A 239 0.55 2.16 22.08
N ILE A 240 0.00 2.88 21.08
CA ILE A 240 -1.44 2.88 20.79
C ILE A 240 -1.71 2.08 19.52
N LEU A 241 -2.57 1.07 19.64
CA LEU A 241 -3.09 0.29 18.53
C LEU A 241 -4.45 0.85 18.09
N LEU A 242 -4.60 1.09 16.80
CA LEU A 242 -5.83 1.57 16.19
C LEU A 242 -6.44 0.46 15.33
N ASP A 243 -7.67 0.05 15.65
CA ASP A 243 -8.53 -0.77 14.78
C ASP A 243 -9.78 0.03 14.42
N ALA A 244 -10.20 -0.07 13.17
CA ALA A 244 -11.28 0.74 12.61
C ALA A 244 -12.25 -0.10 11.78
N GLY A 245 -13.53 0.27 11.85
CA GLY A 245 -14.61 -0.31 11.07
C GLY A 245 -15.43 0.77 10.37
N ILE A 246 -16.04 0.43 9.24
CA ILE A 246 -17.05 1.28 8.59
C ILE A 246 -18.26 0.48 8.13
N LYS A 247 -19.44 1.05 8.36
CA LYS A 247 -20.73 0.55 7.89
C LYS A 247 -21.62 1.69 7.41
N TYR A 248 -22.73 1.38 6.76
CA TYR A 248 -23.75 2.37 6.43
C TYR A 248 -24.51 2.80 7.68
N ALA A 249 -24.84 4.09 7.74
CA ALA A 249 -25.91 4.58 8.60
C ALA A 249 -27.27 4.24 7.98
N SER A 250 -28.34 4.30 8.78
CA SER A 250 -29.72 4.10 8.34
C SER A 250 -30.07 5.10 7.21
N GLY A 251 -29.93 4.69 5.94
CA GLY A 251 -30.14 5.57 4.78
C GLY A 251 -29.11 5.49 3.64
N GLN A 252 -28.11 4.61 3.72
CA GLN A 252 -27.08 4.31 2.68
C GLN A 252 -26.15 5.46 2.23
N LYS A 253 -26.52 6.74 2.41
CA LYS A 253 -25.69 7.89 2.02
C LYS A 253 -24.60 8.20 3.03
N ASP A 254 -24.92 8.05 4.31
CA ASP A 254 -23.98 8.26 5.40
C ASP A 254 -23.39 6.93 5.87
N GLY A 255 -22.20 7.01 6.45
CA GLY A 255 -21.51 5.91 7.07
C GLY A 255 -21.36 6.13 8.58
N ILE A 256 -21.16 5.05 9.31
CA ILE A 256 -20.73 5.07 10.70
C ILE A 256 -19.32 4.49 10.74
N ILE A 257 -18.35 5.29 11.15
CA ILE A 257 -17.00 4.81 11.45
C ILE A 257 -16.91 4.49 12.94
N THR A 258 -16.44 3.29 13.25
CA THR A 258 -16.12 2.82 14.59
C THR A 258 -14.60 2.78 14.74
N LEU A 259 -14.07 3.33 15.83
CA LEU A 259 -12.64 3.30 16.14
C LEU A 259 -12.42 2.72 17.53
N PHE A 260 -11.44 1.84 17.61
CA PHE A 260 -10.95 1.23 18.84
C PHE A 260 -9.49 1.63 19.02
N LEU A 261 -9.21 2.42 20.06
CA LEU A 261 -7.84 2.73 20.46
C LEU A 261 -7.47 1.93 21.70
N LYS A 262 -6.47 1.06 21.55
CA LYS A 262 -6.04 0.13 22.58
C LYS A 262 -4.57 0.34 22.93
N SER A 263 -4.27 0.52 24.22
CA SER A 263 -2.89 0.51 24.69
C SER A 263 -2.28 -0.89 24.52
N MET A 264 -1.02 -0.96 24.07
CA MET A 264 -0.28 -2.23 23.98
C MET A 264 -0.04 -2.90 25.34
N THR A 265 -0.04 -2.15 26.44
CA THR A 265 0.13 -2.68 27.80
C THR A 265 -1.16 -3.20 28.43
N GLY A 266 -2.27 -3.14 27.72
CA GLY A 266 -3.60 -3.30 28.30
C GLY A 266 -4.11 -1.98 28.88
N GLY A 267 -5.41 -1.93 29.16
CA GLY A 267 -6.09 -0.71 29.58
C GLY A 267 -7.53 -0.68 29.06
N VAL A 268 -8.28 0.33 29.47
CA VAL A 268 -9.64 0.55 28.97
C VAL A 268 -9.55 0.96 27.50
N GLU A 269 -10.15 0.14 26.65
CA GLU A 269 -10.30 0.44 25.22
C GLU A 269 -11.12 1.72 25.04
N LYS A 270 -10.58 2.68 24.30
CA LYS A 270 -11.31 3.90 23.95
C LYS A 270 -12.08 3.62 22.67
N PHE A 271 -13.40 3.60 22.79
CA PHE A 271 -14.33 3.46 21.67
C PHE A 271 -14.78 4.84 21.18
N ILE A 272 -14.81 5.02 19.85
CA ILE A 272 -15.37 6.20 19.19
C ILE A 272 -16.30 5.72 18.08
N SER A 273 -17.49 6.31 17.99
CA SER A 273 -18.43 6.11 16.89
C SER A 273 -18.78 7.46 16.31
N MET A 274 -18.67 7.62 15.00
CA MET A 274 -18.93 8.88 14.31
C MET A 274 -19.72 8.66 13.03
N ASN A 275 -20.68 9.55 12.75
CA ASN A 275 -21.38 9.58 11.47
C ASN A 275 -20.56 10.39 10.48
N VAL A 276 -20.40 9.88 9.26
CA VAL A 276 -19.57 10.50 8.22
C VAL A 276 -20.26 10.46 6.85
N PRO A 277 -20.06 11.49 6.01
CA PRO A 277 -20.63 11.52 4.66
C PRO A 277 -19.79 10.69 3.68
N LEU A 278 -20.31 9.55 3.20
CA LEU A 278 -19.57 8.66 2.30
C LEU A 278 -19.40 9.23 0.88
N ASP A 279 -20.21 10.23 0.52
CA ASP A 279 -20.09 10.96 -0.74
C ASP A 279 -19.03 12.07 -0.70
N ASN A 280 -18.53 12.43 0.48
CA ASN A 280 -17.50 13.45 0.68
C ASN A 280 -16.33 12.91 1.52
N MET A 281 -15.39 12.27 0.83
CA MET A 281 -14.23 11.64 1.46
C MET A 281 -13.27 12.63 2.14
N ALA A 282 -13.16 13.85 1.62
CA ALA A 282 -12.35 14.90 2.25
C ALA A 282 -12.91 15.29 3.62
N LEU A 283 -14.24 15.48 3.71
CA LEU A 283 -14.91 15.77 4.97
C LEU A 283 -14.86 14.58 5.93
N THR A 284 -15.08 13.36 5.43
CA THR A 284 -14.95 12.12 6.22
C THR A 284 -13.56 12.00 6.84
N ARG A 285 -12.51 12.19 6.04
CA ARG A 285 -11.11 12.19 6.51
C ARG A 285 -10.87 13.24 7.57
N LYS A 286 -11.35 14.47 7.38
CA LYS A 286 -11.23 15.55 8.37
C LYS A 286 -11.89 15.17 9.70
N ILE A 287 -13.13 14.71 9.68
CA ILE A 287 -13.86 14.28 10.88
C ILE A 287 -13.11 13.14 11.59
N LEU A 288 -12.63 12.15 10.82
CA LEU A 288 -11.85 11.04 11.33
C LEU A 288 -10.60 11.51 12.07
N MET A 289 -9.80 12.38 11.45
CA MET A 289 -8.55 12.90 12.03
C MET A 289 -8.80 13.77 13.26
N GLU A 290 -9.79 14.65 13.24
CA GLU A 290 -10.14 15.49 14.39
C GLU A 290 -10.51 14.64 15.62
N ASN A 291 -11.28 13.56 15.41
CA ASN A 291 -11.64 12.64 16.49
C ASN A 291 -10.42 11.88 17.04
N ILE A 292 -9.52 11.43 16.16
CA ILE A 292 -8.28 10.75 16.57
C ILE A 292 -7.38 11.72 17.35
N PHE A 293 -7.13 12.91 16.83
CA PHE A 293 -6.29 13.91 17.49
C PHE A 293 -6.86 14.33 18.84
N THR A 294 -8.18 14.54 18.93
CA THR A 294 -8.83 14.83 20.22
C THR A 294 -8.59 13.72 21.24
N LYS A 295 -8.63 12.44 20.83
CA LYS A 295 -8.40 11.31 21.75
C LYS A 295 -6.92 11.07 22.08
N LEU A 296 -6.03 11.50 21.20
CA LEU A 296 -4.58 11.48 21.41
C LEU A 296 -4.07 12.74 22.14
N ASN A 297 -4.91 13.77 22.35
CA ASN A 297 -4.52 15.08 22.86
C ASN A 297 -3.50 15.80 21.96
N ILE A 298 -3.65 15.66 20.64
CA ILE A 298 -2.84 16.34 19.63
C ILE A 298 -3.59 17.58 19.16
N ASP A 299 -2.89 18.70 18.97
CA ASP A 299 -3.47 19.91 18.39
C ASP A 299 -3.76 19.70 16.89
N ALA A 300 -5.05 19.69 16.53
CA ALA A 300 -5.51 19.48 15.17
C ALA A 300 -5.07 20.60 14.21
N ALA A 301 -4.71 21.78 14.70
CA ALA A 301 -4.24 22.90 13.87
C ALA A 301 -2.94 22.59 13.12
N THR A 302 -2.22 21.54 13.52
CA THR A 302 -0.96 21.12 12.91
C THR A 302 -1.14 20.40 11.57
N ASN A 303 -2.33 19.86 11.28
CA ASN A 303 -2.54 19.09 10.05
C ASN A 303 -2.99 20.00 8.90
N LYS A 304 -2.15 20.10 7.87
CA LYS A 304 -2.45 20.88 6.67
C LYS A 304 -3.32 20.05 5.74
N ALA A 305 -4.51 20.56 5.42
CA ALA A 305 -5.37 19.95 4.42
C ALA A 305 -4.62 19.79 3.09
N ILE A 306 -4.55 18.55 2.60
CA ILE A 306 -3.98 18.23 1.29
C ILE A 306 -5.10 18.35 0.25
N ASP A 307 -4.76 18.92 -0.90
CA ASP A 307 -5.63 18.99 -2.06
C ASP A 307 -5.90 17.57 -2.61
N PRO A 308 -7.16 17.08 -2.60
CA PRO A 308 -7.50 15.72 -3.02
C PRO A 308 -7.01 15.36 -4.42
N ASP A 309 -7.02 16.32 -5.37
CA ASP A 309 -6.59 16.06 -6.73
C ASP A 309 -5.08 15.86 -6.84
N LYS A 310 -4.31 16.65 -6.08
CA LYS A 310 -2.84 16.49 -6.02
C LYS A 310 -2.48 15.17 -5.37
N GLU A 311 -3.19 14.80 -4.31
CA GLU A 311 -2.95 13.56 -3.61
C GLU A 311 -3.36 12.34 -4.44
N ALA A 312 -4.49 12.41 -5.15
CA ALA A 312 -4.89 11.37 -6.10
C ALA A 312 -3.79 11.11 -7.14
N LYS A 313 -3.14 12.17 -7.66
CA LYS A 313 -2.00 12.06 -8.58
C LYS A 313 -0.79 11.37 -7.93
N LEU A 314 -0.51 11.66 -6.66
CA LEU A 314 0.56 10.97 -5.92
C LEU A 314 0.27 9.47 -5.75
N PHE A 315 -0.99 9.09 -5.47
CA PHE A 315 -1.40 7.69 -5.42
C PHE A 315 -1.33 7.03 -6.81
N LEU A 316 -1.82 7.70 -7.87
CA LEU A 316 -1.74 7.20 -9.24
C LEU A 316 -0.32 6.97 -9.73
N ALA A 317 0.61 7.87 -9.40
CA ALA A 317 2.02 7.73 -9.79
C ALA A 317 2.65 6.40 -9.31
N LYS A 318 2.11 5.82 -8.23
CA LYS A 318 2.57 4.54 -7.67
C LYS A 318 1.89 3.31 -8.28
N VAL A 319 0.76 3.46 -8.99
CA VAL A 319 0.03 2.33 -9.59
C VAL A 319 0.86 1.60 -10.65
N PRO A 320 1.46 2.28 -11.66
CA PRO A 320 2.28 1.60 -12.67
C PRO A 320 3.43 0.81 -12.07
N PHE A 321 4.04 1.34 -11.01
CA PHE A 321 5.12 0.72 -10.25
C PHE A 321 4.69 -0.63 -9.65
N PHE A 322 3.57 -0.68 -8.94
CA PHE A 322 3.08 -1.94 -8.37
C PHE A 322 2.53 -2.91 -9.42
N LEU A 323 2.10 -2.42 -10.58
CA LEU A 323 1.74 -3.28 -11.71
C LEU A 323 2.95 -3.94 -12.36
N SER A 324 4.06 -3.21 -12.51
CA SER A 324 5.28 -3.77 -13.10
C SER A 324 6.01 -4.71 -12.16
N SER A 325 5.94 -4.49 -10.84
CA SER A 325 6.48 -5.40 -9.82
C SER A 325 5.68 -6.70 -9.65
N GLY A 326 4.46 -6.75 -10.19
CA GLY A 326 3.53 -7.87 -10.00
C GLY A 326 2.78 -7.84 -8.67
N ASP A 327 2.90 -6.77 -7.88
CA ASP A 327 2.16 -6.56 -6.64
C ASP A 327 0.75 -6.01 -6.90
N TYR A 328 -0.03 -6.75 -7.69
CA TYR A 328 -1.33 -6.30 -8.21
C TYR A 328 -2.34 -5.91 -7.14
N GLN A 329 -2.28 -6.54 -5.95
CA GLN A 329 -3.14 -6.16 -4.83
C GLN A 329 -2.82 -4.76 -4.34
N ILE A 330 -1.54 -4.40 -4.23
CA ILE A 330 -1.13 -3.06 -3.82
C ILE A 330 -1.52 -2.06 -4.91
N ALA A 331 -1.27 -2.39 -6.18
CA ALA A 331 -1.68 -1.55 -7.31
C ALA A 331 -3.18 -1.22 -7.30
N VAL A 332 -4.04 -2.22 -7.07
CA VAL A 332 -5.50 -2.04 -6.96
C VAL A 332 -5.84 -1.05 -5.87
N ARG A 333 -5.27 -1.22 -4.67
CA ARG A 333 -5.56 -0.34 -3.53
C ARG A 333 -5.19 1.11 -3.85
N TYR A 334 -3.97 1.36 -4.33
CA TYR A 334 -3.53 2.69 -4.73
C TYR A 334 -4.43 3.33 -5.80
N ALA A 335 -4.87 2.54 -6.78
CA ALA A 335 -5.73 3.02 -7.85
C ALA A 335 -7.16 3.32 -7.35
N GLU A 336 -7.70 2.50 -6.44
CA GLU A 336 -8.99 2.74 -5.80
C GLU A 336 -8.94 4.00 -4.94
N VAL A 337 -7.90 4.18 -4.13
CA VAL A 337 -7.71 5.39 -3.32
C VAL A 337 -7.69 6.64 -4.19
N ALA A 338 -6.92 6.61 -5.28
CA ALA A 338 -6.87 7.73 -6.21
C ALA A 338 -8.24 8.02 -6.86
N TYR A 339 -8.97 6.97 -7.26
CA TYR A 339 -10.32 7.10 -7.80
C TYR A 339 -11.32 7.64 -6.78
N THR A 340 -11.20 7.22 -5.52
CA THR A 340 -12.02 7.70 -4.40
C THR A 340 -11.76 9.18 -4.08
N LEU A 341 -10.51 9.65 -4.19
CA LEU A 341 -10.15 11.06 -4.00
C LEU A 341 -10.61 11.95 -5.15
N SER A 342 -10.38 11.51 -6.39
CA SER A 342 -10.67 12.28 -7.60
C SER A 342 -11.26 11.36 -8.67
N PRO A 343 -12.59 11.18 -8.71
CA PRO A 343 -13.24 10.25 -9.65
C PRO A 343 -13.30 10.84 -11.07
N ASN A 344 -12.16 10.87 -11.74
CA ASN A 344 -11.99 11.35 -13.11
C ASN A 344 -11.65 10.19 -14.06
N GLN A 345 -11.48 10.50 -15.35
CA GLN A 345 -11.21 9.49 -16.38
C GLN A 345 -9.88 8.75 -16.16
N GLU A 346 -8.84 9.47 -15.75
CA GLU A 346 -7.50 8.92 -15.54
C GLU A 346 -7.48 7.94 -14.36
N THR A 347 -8.04 8.35 -13.22
CA THR A 347 -8.11 7.50 -12.03
C THR A 347 -8.98 6.26 -12.26
N ARG A 348 -10.09 6.42 -12.99
CA ARG A 348 -10.95 5.29 -13.39
C ARG A 348 -10.21 4.30 -14.29
N TYR A 349 -9.45 4.79 -15.28
CA TYR A 349 -8.65 3.96 -16.16
C TYR A 349 -7.63 3.11 -15.39
N TRP A 350 -6.86 3.74 -14.49
CA TRP A 350 -5.87 3.03 -13.69
C TRP A 350 -6.49 2.03 -12.71
N ALA A 351 -7.63 2.37 -12.10
CA ALA A 351 -8.38 1.44 -11.25
C ALA A 351 -8.82 0.19 -12.03
N ALA A 352 -9.42 0.37 -13.20
CA ALA A 352 -9.83 -0.76 -14.05
C ALA A 352 -8.64 -1.60 -14.51
N ARG A 353 -7.54 -0.96 -14.91
CA ARG A 353 -6.32 -1.66 -15.33
C ARG A 353 -5.72 -2.48 -14.19
N ALA A 354 -5.68 -1.95 -12.98
CA ALA A 354 -5.16 -2.66 -11.83
C ALA A 354 -6.02 -3.86 -11.45
N TRP A 355 -7.35 -3.67 -11.42
CA TRP A 355 -8.30 -4.76 -11.18
C TRP A 355 -8.21 -5.86 -12.25
N TYR A 356 -8.06 -5.48 -13.53
CA TYR A 356 -7.86 -6.44 -14.62
C TYR A 356 -6.59 -7.27 -14.42
N ALA A 357 -5.46 -6.63 -14.07
CA ALA A 357 -4.20 -7.32 -13.84
C ALA A 357 -4.28 -8.30 -12.64
N LEU A 358 -4.96 -7.90 -11.57
CA LEU A 358 -5.22 -8.77 -10.42
C LEU A 358 -6.11 -9.96 -10.82
N GLY A 359 -7.25 -9.70 -11.47
CA GLY A 359 -8.20 -10.72 -11.92
C GLY A 359 -7.57 -11.74 -12.87
N TRP A 360 -6.75 -11.27 -13.81
CA TRP A 360 -5.99 -12.12 -14.74
C TRP A 360 -5.01 -13.06 -14.02
N THR A 361 -4.28 -12.52 -13.04
CA THR A 361 -3.32 -13.31 -12.25
C THR A 361 -4.02 -14.37 -11.41
N LEU A 362 -5.16 -14.03 -10.81
CA LEU A 362 -5.98 -14.98 -10.06
C LEU A 362 -6.55 -16.07 -10.96
N ALA A 363 -7.03 -15.73 -12.16
CA ALA A 363 -7.52 -16.71 -13.13
C ALA A 363 -6.43 -17.72 -13.54
N LYS A 364 -5.21 -17.24 -13.84
CA LYS A 364 -4.06 -18.11 -14.13
C LYS A 364 -3.70 -19.03 -12.96
N THR A 365 -3.81 -18.52 -11.74
CA THR A 365 -3.54 -19.27 -10.50
C THR A 365 -4.52 -20.42 -10.33
N VAL A 366 -5.81 -20.14 -10.50
CA VAL A 366 -6.88 -21.16 -10.42
C VAL A 366 -6.72 -22.19 -11.55
N GLN A 367 -6.45 -21.74 -12.77
CA GLN A 367 -6.21 -22.64 -13.90
C GLN A 367 -5.02 -23.57 -13.63
N ALA A 368 -3.88 -23.04 -13.16
CA ALA A 368 -2.72 -23.87 -12.84
C ALA A 368 -3.04 -24.93 -11.77
N GLN A 369 -3.85 -24.57 -10.76
CA GLN A 369 -4.29 -25.50 -9.72
C GLN A 369 -5.21 -26.59 -10.26
N ASP A 370 -6.19 -26.24 -11.10
CA ASP A 370 -7.15 -27.20 -11.65
C ASP A 370 -6.49 -28.18 -12.64
N PHE A 371 -5.41 -27.76 -13.33
CA PHE A 371 -4.66 -28.62 -14.26
C PHE A 371 -3.44 -29.30 -13.65
N GLY A 372 -3.19 -29.16 -12.33
CA GLY A 372 -1.99 -29.72 -11.68
C GLY A 372 -0.67 -29.17 -12.24
N ILE A 373 -0.71 -27.99 -12.88
CA ILE A 373 0.45 -27.37 -13.50
C ILE A 373 1.25 -26.67 -12.41
N THR A 374 2.50 -27.08 -12.25
CA THR A 374 3.45 -26.36 -11.42
C THR A 374 3.94 -25.13 -12.18
N LEU A 375 3.61 -23.93 -11.72
CA LEU A 375 4.10 -22.68 -12.32
C LEU A 375 5.62 -22.60 -12.15
N THR A 376 6.36 -22.58 -13.26
CA THR A 376 7.85 -22.57 -13.27
C THR A 376 8.45 -21.26 -12.76
N ARG A 377 7.66 -20.19 -12.67
CA ARG A 377 7.99 -18.93 -11.96
C ARG A 377 6.72 -18.36 -11.32
N PRO A 378 6.40 -18.69 -10.06
CA PRO A 378 5.33 -18.02 -9.37
C PRO A 378 5.72 -16.54 -9.15
N THR A 379 4.88 -15.61 -9.60
CA THR A 379 4.92 -14.20 -9.18
C THR A 379 4.89 -14.10 -7.65
N ARG A 380 5.38 -13.01 -7.05
CA ARG A 380 5.31 -12.81 -5.58
C ARG A 380 3.89 -13.00 -5.03
N ALA A 381 2.88 -12.47 -5.72
CA ALA A 381 1.48 -12.69 -5.41
C ALA A 381 1.06 -14.17 -5.43
N THR A 382 1.58 -14.98 -6.37
CA THR A 382 1.34 -16.43 -6.38
C THR A 382 2.19 -17.16 -5.36
N GLN A 383 3.40 -16.70 -5.01
CA GLN A 383 4.21 -17.27 -3.93
C GLN A 383 3.55 -17.09 -2.56
N ASP A 384 2.95 -15.93 -2.28
CA ASP A 384 2.20 -15.70 -1.04
C ASP A 384 0.97 -16.63 -0.95
N ILE A 385 0.31 -16.90 -2.08
CA ILE A 385 -0.84 -17.80 -2.18
C ILE A 385 -0.42 -19.29 -2.09
N PHE A 386 0.63 -19.72 -2.79
CA PHE A 386 1.06 -21.13 -2.90
C PHE A 386 2.03 -21.59 -1.81
N GLY A 387 2.85 -20.70 -1.23
CA GLY A 387 3.84 -21.03 -0.20
C GLY A 387 3.23 -21.60 1.08
N THR A 388 1.92 -21.43 1.26
CA THR A 388 1.11 -22.01 2.36
C THR A 388 0.60 -23.42 2.02
N VAL A 389 0.35 -23.72 0.74
CA VAL A 389 -0.21 -25.02 0.29
C VAL A 389 0.89 -26.09 0.24
N GLN A 390 2.08 -25.73 -0.26
CA GLN A 390 3.19 -26.68 -0.43
C GLN A 390 3.77 -27.16 0.92
N ARG A 391 3.83 -26.28 1.94
CA ARG A 391 4.24 -26.65 3.31
C ARG A 391 3.25 -27.61 3.99
N ASN A 392 1.96 -27.48 3.70
CA ASN A 392 0.93 -28.39 4.22
C ASN A 392 0.92 -29.75 3.50
N ALA A 393 1.26 -29.78 2.20
CA ALA A 393 1.42 -31.03 1.45
C ALA A 393 2.65 -31.82 1.94
N ILE A 394 3.79 -31.15 2.15
CA ILE A 394 5.02 -31.78 2.67
C ILE A 394 4.82 -32.25 4.12
N GLY A 395 4.20 -31.44 4.98
CA GLY A 395 3.88 -31.83 6.36
C GLY A 395 2.89 -32.99 6.48
N LYS A 396 1.96 -33.16 5.51
CA LYS A 396 1.08 -34.34 5.44
C LYS A 396 1.83 -35.60 4.99
N VAL A 397 2.79 -35.47 4.07
CA VAL A 397 3.59 -36.61 3.58
C VAL A 397 4.55 -37.12 4.66
N GLU A 398 5.15 -36.23 5.46
CA GLU A 398 6.02 -36.63 6.58
C GLU A 398 5.24 -37.28 7.75
N ASN A 399 4.03 -36.80 8.05
CA ASN A 399 3.17 -37.45 9.05
C ASN A 399 2.59 -38.80 8.60
N THR A 400 2.49 -39.05 7.29
CA THR A 400 2.03 -40.34 6.77
C THR A 400 3.18 -41.37 6.75
N ARG A 401 4.44 -40.93 6.63
CA ARG A 401 5.63 -41.80 6.69
C ARG A 401 6.01 -42.25 8.11
N ARG A 402 5.49 -41.61 9.18
CA ARG A 402 5.79 -41.97 10.58
C ARG A 402 4.83 -42.99 11.23
N VAL A 403 3.86 -43.53 10.50
CA VAL A 403 2.84 -44.46 11.06
C VAL A 403 3.03 -45.92 10.60
N THR A 404 4.12 -46.25 9.89
CA THR A 404 4.42 -47.64 9.50
C THR A 404 5.88 -47.99 9.75
N GLN A 405 6.29 -48.00 11.02
CA GLN A 405 7.47 -48.74 11.47
C GLN A 405 7.45 -48.92 12.99
N SER A 406 6.84 -50.01 13.46
CA SER A 406 7.46 -50.93 14.43
C SER A 406 6.45 -52.01 14.83
N GLU A 407 6.74 -53.27 14.55
CA GLU A 407 6.38 -54.40 15.42
C GLU A 407 7.28 -55.60 15.04
N ASN A 408 7.63 -56.40 16.06
CA ASN A 408 8.58 -57.54 16.15
C ASN A 408 9.99 -57.14 16.64
N GLY A 409 10.51 -57.62 17.78
CA GLY A 409 10.00 -58.52 18.82
C GLY A 409 11.14 -58.88 19.81
N HIS A 410 10.74 -59.25 21.05
CA HIS A 410 11.40 -60.11 22.08
C HIS A 410 12.87 -59.78 22.52
N GLU A 411 13.33 -59.92 23.76
CA GLU A 411 12.83 -60.39 25.07
C GLU A 411 13.93 -60.14 26.14
N PHE A 412 13.60 -60.45 27.41
CA PHE A 412 14.48 -60.81 28.55
C PHE A 412 14.80 -59.80 29.70
N TRP A 413 13.95 -59.93 30.74
CA TRP A 413 14.15 -60.02 32.20
C TRP A 413 15.17 -59.16 32.99
N GLY A 414 14.62 -58.45 34.00
CA GLY A 414 15.33 -58.02 35.22
C GLY A 414 14.47 -57.10 36.10
N THR A 415 13.94 -57.60 37.23
CA THR A 415 13.20 -56.85 38.26
C THR A 415 14.16 -56.35 39.39
N PRO A 416 13.71 -55.67 40.46
CA PRO A 416 13.58 -54.21 40.49
C PRO A 416 14.36 -53.56 41.67
N GLN A 417 14.77 -52.30 41.55
CA GLN A 417 15.06 -51.49 42.73
C GLN A 417 14.51 -50.06 42.64
N LYS A 418 13.75 -49.74 43.69
CA LYS A 418 13.22 -48.43 44.05
C LYS A 418 14.29 -47.34 44.01
N LYS A 419 13.97 -46.18 43.44
CA LYS A 419 13.97 -44.92 44.19
C LYS A 419 13.21 -43.83 43.41
N GLN A 420 12.42 -43.09 44.18
CA GLN A 420 11.73 -41.87 43.81
C GLN A 420 12.72 -40.88 43.20
N ASP A 421 12.30 -40.20 42.13
CA ASP A 421 12.55 -38.76 41.97
C ASP A 421 11.52 -38.16 41.00
N GLY A 422 11.05 -36.98 41.38
CA GLY A 422 9.91 -36.28 40.79
C GLY A 422 10.14 -35.87 39.35
N LYS A 423 9.26 -36.34 38.45
CA LYS A 423 9.19 -35.89 37.07
C LYS A 423 8.65 -34.46 36.99
N SER A 424 9.54 -33.53 36.65
CA SER A 424 9.22 -32.25 36.04
C SER A 424 8.57 -32.49 34.66
N ASN A 425 7.27 -32.25 34.55
CA ASN A 425 6.57 -32.17 33.26
C ASN A 425 6.89 -30.84 32.58
N ARG A 426 7.93 -30.82 31.72
CA ARG A 426 8.14 -29.75 30.74
C ARG A 426 7.34 -30.07 29.47
N THR A 427 6.10 -29.62 29.42
CA THR A 427 5.33 -29.54 28.18
C THR A 427 5.81 -28.35 27.37
N THR A 428 6.67 -28.60 26.38
CA THR A 428 7.02 -27.61 25.36
C THR A 428 5.82 -27.44 24.42
N LYS A 429 4.92 -26.48 24.72
CA LYS A 429 3.93 -25.99 23.77
C LYS A 429 4.67 -25.18 22.70
N ILE A 430 4.89 -25.79 21.54
CA ILE A 430 5.27 -25.08 20.32
C ILE A 430 4.02 -24.36 19.82
N TYR A 431 3.98 -23.03 19.95
CA TYR A 431 2.96 -22.21 19.31
C TYR A 431 3.39 -21.95 17.86
N THR A 432 2.84 -22.71 16.93
CA THR A 432 2.85 -22.33 15.50
C THR A 432 1.72 -21.33 15.26
N THR A 433 2.04 -20.04 15.19
CA THR A 433 1.16 -19.00 14.65
C THR A 433 1.06 -19.15 13.12
N ASN A 434 0.10 -19.96 12.68
CA ASN A 434 -0.29 -20.07 11.27
C ASN A 434 -1.17 -18.86 10.91
N GLN A 435 -0.65 -17.87 10.19
CA GLN A 435 -1.48 -16.94 9.43
C GLN A 435 -1.73 -17.51 8.03
N LYS A 436 -2.96 -17.99 7.80
CA LYS A 436 -3.50 -18.40 6.50
C LYS A 436 -3.91 -17.17 5.70
N ASN A 437 -3.14 -16.81 4.67
CA ASN A 437 -3.56 -15.86 3.64
C ASN A 437 -3.73 -16.56 2.28
N SER A 438 -4.50 -17.65 2.21
CA SER A 438 -4.95 -18.20 0.93
C SER A 438 -6.27 -17.52 0.53
N MET A 439 -6.25 -16.75 -0.56
CA MET A 439 -7.44 -16.11 -1.11
C MET A 439 -8.45 -17.18 -1.60
N SER A 440 -9.72 -17.06 -1.22
CA SER A 440 -10.76 -18.05 -1.57
C SER A 440 -11.21 -17.91 -3.03
N LYS A 441 -11.77 -18.99 -3.64
CA LYS A 441 -12.36 -18.93 -5.00
C LYS A 441 -13.38 -17.79 -5.14
N LYS A 442 -14.15 -17.52 -4.08
CA LYS A 442 -15.12 -16.42 -3.99
C LYS A 442 -14.46 -15.05 -4.09
N GLN A 443 -13.32 -14.84 -3.41
CA GLN A 443 -12.57 -13.59 -3.49
C GLN A 443 -12.00 -13.36 -4.90
N ALA A 444 -11.49 -14.40 -5.55
CA ALA A 444 -11.02 -14.31 -6.93
C ALA A 444 -12.13 -13.94 -7.92
N LEU A 445 -13.33 -14.52 -7.75
CA LEU A 445 -14.47 -14.26 -8.59
C LEU A 445 -15.04 -12.83 -8.39
N SER A 446 -15.09 -12.37 -7.13
CA SER A 446 -15.46 -10.98 -6.80
C SER A 446 -14.50 -9.97 -7.43
N ALA A 447 -13.19 -10.22 -7.37
CA ALA A 447 -12.18 -9.39 -8.02
C ALA A 447 -12.40 -9.30 -9.55
N PHE A 448 -12.77 -10.42 -10.17
CA PHE A 448 -13.04 -10.49 -11.61
C PHE A 448 -14.30 -9.70 -12.00
N ILE A 449 -15.38 -9.82 -11.21
CA ILE A 449 -16.61 -9.05 -11.42
C ILE A 449 -16.32 -7.55 -11.32
N ARG A 450 -15.62 -7.10 -10.27
CA ARG A 450 -15.25 -5.69 -10.11
C ARG A 450 -14.45 -5.16 -11.29
N ALA A 451 -13.44 -5.91 -11.73
CA ALA A 451 -12.64 -5.56 -12.91
C ALA A 451 -13.52 -5.37 -14.14
N TYR A 452 -14.42 -6.32 -14.40
CA TYR A 452 -15.33 -6.28 -15.54
C TYR A 452 -16.34 -5.13 -15.45
N THR A 453 -16.87 -4.84 -14.25
CA THR A 453 -17.80 -3.71 -14.05
C THR A 453 -17.10 -2.39 -14.35
N LEU A 454 -15.87 -2.21 -13.86
CA LEU A 454 -15.08 -1.00 -14.13
C LEU A 454 -14.74 -0.87 -15.61
N ILE A 455 -14.36 -1.96 -16.28
CA ILE A 455 -14.09 -1.97 -17.73
C ILE A 455 -15.36 -1.63 -18.52
N TYR A 456 -16.51 -2.19 -18.13
CA TYR A 456 -17.79 -1.92 -18.77
C TYR A 456 -18.20 -0.44 -18.61
N GLU A 457 -18.12 0.12 -17.41
CA GLU A 457 -18.42 1.54 -17.15
C GLU A 457 -17.46 2.49 -17.88
N LEU A 458 -16.15 2.16 -17.94
CA LEU A 458 -15.19 2.91 -18.75
C LEU A 458 -15.56 2.90 -20.23
N SER A 459 -15.92 1.73 -20.75
CA SER A 459 -16.30 1.55 -22.14
C SER A 459 -17.53 2.39 -22.45
N ARG A 460 -18.55 2.35 -21.58
CA ARG A 460 -19.78 3.14 -21.68
C ARG A 460 -19.52 4.65 -21.66
N PHE A 461 -18.67 5.11 -20.75
CA PHE A 461 -18.31 6.53 -20.62
C PHE A 461 -17.56 7.05 -21.84
N HIS A 462 -16.56 6.32 -22.34
CA HIS A 462 -15.82 6.67 -23.56
C HIS A 462 -16.75 6.85 -24.77
N ILE A 463 -17.81 6.03 -24.88
CA ILE A 463 -18.81 6.20 -25.94
C ILE A 463 -19.70 7.42 -25.72
N GLN A 464 -20.12 7.71 -24.48
CA GLN A 464 -20.90 8.92 -24.20
C GLN A 464 -20.11 10.18 -24.54
N GLU A 465 -18.85 10.27 -24.11
CA GLU A 465 -17.93 11.34 -24.49
C GLU A 465 -17.75 11.43 -26.02
N TYR A 466 -17.57 10.29 -26.71
CA TYR A 466 -17.48 10.26 -28.17
C TYR A 466 -18.77 10.73 -28.86
N LYS A 467 -19.94 10.39 -28.31
CA LYS A 467 -21.26 10.83 -28.81
C LYS A 467 -21.53 12.31 -28.55
N ILE A 468 -21.01 12.88 -27.45
CA ILE A 468 -21.27 14.26 -27.02
C ILE A 468 -20.21 15.23 -27.55
N GLY A 469 -18.95 14.80 -27.65
CA GLY A 469 -17.77 15.68 -27.76
C GLY A 469 -17.12 15.78 -29.14
N GLY A 470 -17.80 15.39 -30.22
CA GLY A 470 -17.36 15.49 -31.63
C GLY A 470 -15.89 15.90 -31.87
N LYS A 471 -15.01 14.92 -32.14
CA LYS A 471 -13.59 15.09 -32.49
C LYS A 471 -12.83 16.15 -31.65
N GLN A 472 -12.64 15.92 -30.37
CA GLN A 472 -11.46 16.48 -29.69
C GLN A 472 -10.40 15.41 -29.50
N ASN A 473 -9.14 15.81 -29.71
CA ASN A 473 -7.92 14.99 -29.68
C ASN A 473 -7.67 14.42 -28.28
N LEU A 474 -8.41 13.39 -27.89
CA LEU A 474 -7.97 12.47 -26.85
C LEU A 474 -6.94 11.53 -27.48
N GLU A 475 -5.70 11.58 -27.01
CA GLU A 475 -4.73 10.50 -27.25
C GLU A 475 -5.27 9.24 -26.56
N ILE A 476 -6.01 8.44 -27.32
CA ILE A 476 -6.46 7.12 -26.87
C ILE A 476 -5.21 6.23 -26.83
N PRO A 477 -4.90 5.57 -25.70
CA PRO A 477 -3.84 4.58 -25.65
C PRO A 477 -4.12 3.49 -26.68
N ASP A 478 -3.16 3.24 -27.58
CA ASP A 478 -3.27 2.28 -28.67
C ASP A 478 -3.83 0.92 -28.19
N PRO A 479 -5.06 0.54 -28.61
CA PRO A 479 -5.70 -0.69 -28.15
C PRO A 479 -4.99 -1.96 -28.66
N THR A 480 -4.06 -1.85 -29.63
CA THR A 480 -3.21 -2.98 -30.02
C THR A 480 -2.14 -3.31 -28.97
N LYS A 481 -1.90 -2.42 -27.99
CA LYS A 481 -1.06 -2.69 -26.81
C LYS A 481 -1.79 -3.52 -25.75
N PHE A 482 -3.09 -3.82 -25.91
CA PHE A 482 -3.75 -4.84 -25.09
C PHE A 482 -3.29 -6.24 -25.54
N PRO A 483 -2.80 -7.10 -24.64
CA PRO A 483 -2.45 -8.46 -25.00
C PRO A 483 -3.71 -9.22 -25.47
N LYS A 484 -3.71 -9.69 -26.73
CA LYS A 484 -4.72 -10.63 -27.24
C LYS A 484 -4.65 -11.92 -26.41
N SER A 485 -5.78 -12.36 -25.85
CA SER A 485 -5.82 -13.43 -24.84
C SER A 485 -6.48 -14.72 -25.36
N PRO A 486 -5.74 -15.84 -25.46
CA PRO A 486 -6.28 -17.19 -25.72
C PRO A 486 -7.02 -17.81 -24.51
N ALA A 487 -6.87 -17.27 -23.30
CA ALA A 487 -7.37 -17.91 -22.08
C ALA A 487 -8.88 -17.74 -21.86
N ILE A 488 -9.50 -16.73 -22.48
CA ILE A 488 -10.94 -16.41 -22.34
C ILE A 488 -11.80 -17.50 -22.98
N GLU A 489 -11.35 -18.08 -24.11
CA GLU A 489 -12.01 -19.24 -24.71
C GLU A 489 -11.87 -20.49 -23.84
N SER A 490 -10.71 -20.66 -23.18
CA SER A 490 -10.45 -21.84 -22.34
C SER A 490 -11.25 -21.88 -21.04
N TYR A 491 -11.50 -20.73 -20.39
CA TYR A 491 -12.20 -20.67 -19.10
C TYR A 491 -13.72 -20.80 -19.25
N THR A 492 -14.28 -20.45 -20.41
CA THR A 492 -15.73 -20.52 -20.68
C THR A 492 -16.17 -21.80 -21.37
N THR A 493 -15.22 -22.56 -21.95
CA THR A 493 -15.47 -23.91 -22.48
C THR A 493 -15.13 -25.02 -21.47
N ALA A 494 -14.34 -24.73 -20.44
CA ALA A 494 -14.07 -25.67 -19.36
C ALA A 494 -15.34 -25.89 -18.51
N LYS A 495 -15.91 -27.11 -18.58
CA LYS A 495 -16.90 -27.56 -17.60
C LYS A 495 -16.22 -27.59 -16.24
N ILE A 496 -16.47 -26.60 -15.38
CA ILE A 496 -16.04 -26.62 -13.98
C ILE A 496 -16.85 -27.73 -13.29
N PRO A 497 -16.24 -28.84 -12.84
CA PRO A 497 -16.97 -29.86 -12.09
C PRO A 497 -17.24 -29.29 -10.68
N LEU A 498 -18.42 -28.70 -10.49
CA LEU A 498 -18.90 -28.27 -9.19
C LEU A 498 -19.52 -29.48 -8.47
N SER A 499 -18.90 -29.90 -7.37
CA SER A 499 -19.51 -30.81 -6.40
C SER A 499 -20.87 -30.25 -5.97
N SER A 500 -21.91 -31.08 -5.97
CA SER A 500 -23.31 -30.66 -5.78
C SER A 500 -23.68 -30.26 -4.35
N ASN A 501 -22.77 -30.40 -3.37
CA ASN A 501 -23.11 -30.31 -1.95
C ASN A 501 -22.50 -29.13 -1.17
N ASP A 502 -21.75 -28.23 -1.81
CA ASP A 502 -21.20 -27.05 -1.11
C ASP A 502 -22.15 -25.84 -1.20
N ALA A 503 -22.47 -25.24 -0.06
CA ALA A 503 -23.28 -24.00 0.01
C ALA A 503 -22.68 -22.86 -0.84
N ASP A 504 -21.35 -22.83 -0.98
CA ASP A 504 -20.62 -21.87 -1.82
C ASP A 504 -20.88 -22.09 -3.33
N SER A 505 -21.33 -23.28 -3.75
CA SER A 505 -21.55 -23.64 -5.16
C SER A 505 -22.64 -22.78 -5.82
N ASN A 506 -23.71 -22.45 -5.08
CA ASN A 506 -24.80 -21.63 -5.62
C ASN A 506 -24.40 -20.16 -5.79
N GLU A 507 -23.60 -19.61 -4.87
CA GLU A 507 -23.12 -18.23 -4.98
C GLU A 507 -22.10 -18.10 -6.12
N ILE A 508 -21.20 -19.08 -6.26
CA ILE A 508 -20.24 -19.16 -7.37
C ILE A 508 -20.96 -19.27 -8.71
N LYS A 509 -22.03 -20.08 -8.81
CA LYS A 509 -22.87 -20.16 -10.03
C LYS A 509 -23.50 -18.82 -10.39
N LYS A 510 -24.08 -18.11 -9.41
CA LYS A 510 -24.66 -16.77 -9.65
C LYS A 510 -23.63 -15.78 -10.17
N MET A 511 -22.45 -15.76 -9.55
CA MET A 511 -21.34 -14.90 -9.98
C MET A 511 -20.82 -15.27 -11.39
N HIS A 512 -20.80 -16.56 -11.73
CA HIS A 512 -20.41 -17.02 -13.07
C HIS A 512 -21.41 -16.60 -14.15
N ILE A 513 -22.71 -16.68 -13.85
CA ILE A 513 -23.77 -16.18 -14.74
C ILE A 513 -23.59 -14.68 -14.95
N GLN A 514 -23.45 -13.91 -13.88
CA GLN A 514 -23.23 -12.46 -13.95
C GLN A 514 -22.00 -12.11 -14.80
N LEU A 515 -20.89 -12.83 -14.67
CA LEU A 515 -19.70 -12.62 -15.50
C LEU A 515 -19.92 -12.96 -16.97
N THR A 516 -20.71 -14.00 -17.25
CA THR A 516 -21.04 -14.41 -18.61
C THR A 516 -21.89 -13.34 -19.28
N ASP A 517 -22.88 -12.81 -18.57
CA ASP A 517 -23.75 -11.73 -19.05
C ASP A 517 -22.93 -10.45 -19.30
N MET A 518 -22.12 -10.02 -18.33
CA MET A 518 -21.24 -8.85 -18.48
C MET A 518 -20.24 -9.01 -19.64
N ARG A 519 -19.70 -10.21 -19.85
CA ARG A 519 -18.83 -10.50 -21.01
C ARG A 519 -19.61 -10.33 -22.31
N ASN A 520 -20.80 -10.90 -22.41
CA ASN A 520 -21.62 -10.82 -23.61
C ASN A 520 -22.01 -9.38 -23.91
N ASP A 521 -22.32 -8.60 -22.87
CA ASP A 521 -22.57 -7.16 -22.99
C ASP A 521 -21.33 -6.43 -23.51
N ILE A 522 -20.15 -6.68 -22.96
CA ILE A 522 -18.89 -6.08 -23.45
C ILE A 522 -18.59 -6.49 -24.89
N ILE A 523 -18.81 -7.75 -25.27
CA ILE A 523 -18.58 -8.23 -26.65
C ILE A 523 -19.56 -7.55 -27.61
N SER A 524 -20.85 -7.53 -27.27
CA SER A 524 -21.88 -6.86 -28.05
C SER A 524 -21.57 -5.36 -28.18
N PHE A 525 -21.10 -4.75 -27.10
CA PHE A 525 -20.70 -3.36 -27.04
C PHE A 525 -19.46 -3.04 -27.88
N GLN A 526 -18.43 -3.88 -27.83
CA GLN A 526 -17.25 -3.77 -28.70
C GLN A 526 -17.65 -3.90 -30.18
N GLN A 527 -18.54 -4.84 -30.50
CA GLN A 527 -19.07 -5.00 -31.86
C GLN A 527 -19.84 -3.75 -32.32
N GLU A 528 -20.68 -3.17 -31.46
CA GLU A 528 -21.41 -1.94 -31.77
C GLU A 528 -20.47 -0.73 -31.96
N PHE A 529 -19.47 -0.57 -31.08
CA PHE A 529 -18.45 0.47 -31.17
C PHE A 529 -17.63 0.35 -32.46
N TYR A 530 -17.13 -0.84 -32.79
CA TYR A 530 -16.40 -1.06 -34.03
C TYR A 530 -17.29 -0.80 -35.24
N THR A 531 -18.55 -1.23 -35.22
CA THR A 531 -19.50 -0.97 -36.32
C THR A 531 -19.70 0.53 -36.53
N HIS A 532 -19.87 1.32 -35.48
CA HIS A 532 -20.05 2.79 -35.58
C HIS A 532 -18.75 3.53 -35.92
N HIS A 533 -17.62 3.15 -35.33
CA HIS A 533 -16.33 3.78 -35.58
C HIS A 533 -15.89 3.57 -37.03
N TYR A 534 -16.02 2.34 -37.56
CA TYR A 534 -15.68 2.06 -38.95
C TYR A 534 -16.71 2.58 -39.97
N ALA A 535 -18.00 2.64 -39.63
CA ALA A 535 -18.99 3.34 -40.46
C ALA A 535 -18.72 4.85 -40.57
N SER A 536 -18.02 5.45 -39.59
CA SER A 536 -17.60 6.86 -39.65
C SER A 536 -16.29 7.09 -40.44
N ILE A 537 -15.49 6.03 -40.63
CA ILE A 537 -14.26 6.02 -41.46
C ILE A 537 -14.61 5.76 -42.95
N ASP A 538 -15.86 5.41 -43.25
CA ASP A 538 -16.44 5.05 -44.56
C ASP A 538 -16.47 6.19 -45.61
N LYS A 539 -15.59 7.20 -45.47
CA LYS A 539 -15.33 8.22 -46.48
C LYS A 539 -13.91 8.17 -47.06
N GLY A 540 -13.09 7.15 -46.73
CA GLY A 540 -11.65 7.17 -46.99
C GLY A 540 -11.01 5.98 -47.71
N ASP A 541 -11.06 4.76 -47.19
CA ASP A 541 -10.11 3.71 -47.62
C ASP A 541 -10.71 2.29 -47.70
N SER A 542 -10.75 1.73 -48.92
CA SER A 542 -11.37 0.43 -49.25
C SER A 542 -10.52 -0.80 -48.93
N PHE A 543 -9.22 -0.64 -48.63
CA PHE A 543 -8.27 -1.75 -48.47
C PHE A 543 -8.48 -2.57 -47.18
N TYR A 544 -8.99 -1.94 -46.11
CA TYR A 544 -9.24 -2.62 -44.83
C TYR A 544 -10.47 -3.55 -44.87
N TRP A 545 -11.42 -3.27 -45.76
CA TRP A 545 -12.70 -3.99 -45.85
C TRP A 545 -12.53 -5.43 -46.37
N ASP A 546 -11.68 -5.66 -47.38
CA ASP A 546 -11.48 -6.99 -47.97
C ASP A 546 -10.74 -7.94 -47.03
N THR A 547 -9.78 -7.43 -46.26
CA THR A 547 -9.03 -8.21 -45.27
C THR A 547 -9.94 -8.66 -44.13
N TRP A 548 -10.90 -7.81 -43.73
CA TRP A 548 -11.87 -8.13 -42.69
C TRP A 548 -12.98 -9.06 -43.18
N ARG A 549 -13.45 -8.93 -44.42
CA ARG A 549 -14.44 -9.82 -45.04
C ARG A 549 -13.94 -11.27 -45.13
N LYS A 550 -12.69 -11.45 -45.57
CA LYS A 550 -12.02 -12.76 -45.58
C LYS A 550 -11.86 -13.36 -44.18
N LYS A 551 -11.52 -12.53 -43.17
CA LYS A 551 -11.47 -12.98 -41.76
C LYS A 551 -12.84 -13.36 -41.21
N LYS A 552 -13.91 -12.64 -41.58
CA LYS A 552 -15.28 -12.92 -41.16
C LYS A 552 -15.82 -14.22 -41.74
N GLU A 553 -15.47 -14.55 -42.99
CA GLU A 553 -15.81 -15.85 -43.61
C GLU A 553 -15.10 -17.03 -42.93
N ILE A 554 -13.85 -16.84 -42.48
CA ILE A 554 -13.09 -17.85 -41.74
C ILE A 554 -13.72 -18.09 -40.35
N ILE A 555 -14.10 -17.02 -39.64
CA ILE A 555 -14.68 -17.10 -38.29
C ILE A 555 -16.12 -17.65 -38.34
N SER A 556 -16.89 -17.39 -39.40
CA SER A 556 -18.27 -17.90 -39.51
C SER A 556 -18.37 -19.40 -39.85
N HIS A 557 -17.28 -20.02 -40.35
CA HIS A 557 -17.21 -21.46 -40.64
C HIS A 557 -16.65 -22.32 -39.49
N ASP A 558 -16.22 -21.69 -38.39
CA ASP A 558 -15.46 -22.34 -37.29
C ASP A 558 -16.28 -23.37 -36.48
N TYR A 559 -17.61 -23.38 -36.63
CA TYR A 559 -18.50 -24.28 -35.89
C TYR A 559 -18.79 -25.63 -36.57
N LYS A 560 -18.34 -25.87 -37.81
CA LYS A 560 -18.69 -27.11 -38.57
C LYS A 560 -17.54 -28.08 -38.84
N HIS A 561 -16.30 -27.75 -38.46
CA HIS A 561 -15.12 -28.54 -38.84
C HIS A 561 -14.45 -29.25 -37.66
N SER A 562 -13.96 -30.46 -37.92
CA SER A 562 -13.14 -31.20 -36.95
C SER A 562 -11.79 -30.47 -36.70
N PRO A 563 -11.15 -30.66 -35.53
CA PRO A 563 -9.89 -29.97 -35.20
C PRO A 563 -8.79 -30.11 -36.27
N THR A 564 -8.71 -31.27 -36.93
CA THR A 564 -7.74 -31.56 -38.00
C THR A 564 -8.02 -30.76 -39.28
N GLN A 565 -9.30 -30.55 -39.61
CA GLN A 565 -9.72 -29.71 -40.75
C GLN A 565 -9.45 -28.22 -40.48
N ARG A 566 -9.58 -27.78 -39.22
CA ARG A 566 -9.25 -26.40 -38.83
C ARG A 566 -7.76 -26.09 -39.00
N ILE A 567 -6.88 -27.01 -38.60
CA ILE A 567 -5.43 -26.85 -38.77
C ILE A 567 -5.03 -26.78 -40.25
N SER A 568 -5.73 -27.53 -41.12
CA SER A 568 -5.52 -27.47 -42.58
C SER A 568 -5.94 -26.12 -43.17
N LEU A 569 -7.11 -25.60 -42.79
CA LEU A 569 -7.63 -24.32 -43.28
C LEU A 569 -6.80 -23.13 -42.79
N ILE A 570 -6.32 -23.17 -41.56
CA ILE A 570 -5.41 -22.16 -41.01
C ILE A 570 -4.07 -22.17 -41.77
N ARG A 571 -3.53 -23.34 -42.13
CA ARG A 571 -2.32 -23.42 -42.97
C ARG A 571 -2.53 -22.88 -44.37
N GLN A 572 -3.68 -23.12 -44.99
CA GLN A 572 -4.00 -22.57 -46.32
C GLN A 572 -4.16 -21.04 -46.28
N ALA A 573 -4.78 -20.49 -45.23
CA ALA A 573 -4.99 -19.05 -45.07
C ALA A 573 -3.73 -18.26 -44.66
N VAL A 574 -2.72 -18.92 -44.11
CA VAL A 574 -1.42 -18.29 -43.77
C VAL A 574 -0.47 -18.29 -44.97
N ASN A 575 -0.62 -19.25 -45.89
CA ASN A 575 0.20 -19.36 -47.09
C ASN A 575 -0.33 -18.51 -48.28
N ALA A 576 -1.56 -18.03 -48.20
CA ALA A 576 -2.20 -17.14 -49.18
C ALA A 576 -2.22 -15.70 -48.65
#